data_AF-A0A521SJU0-F1
#
_entry.id   AF-A0A521SJU0-F1
#
_cell.length_a   1.000
_cell.length_b   1.000
_cell.length_c   1.000
_cell.angle_alpha   90.00
_cell.angle_beta   90.00
_cell.angle_gamma   90.00
#
_symmetry.space_group_name_H-M   'P 1'
#
loop_
_entity.id
_entity.type
_entity.pdbx_description
1 polymer ?
#
loop_
_entity_poly.entity_id
_entity_poly.type
_entity_poly.pdbx_seq_one_letter_code
_entity_poly.pdbx_strand_id
1 'polypeptide(L)' 'PESQRYYEKKRLQGKAHNQAIRALGRHLCRIIYKMLKEERQYEIRSTEGG' A
#
# COMPACT_ATOMS: atom_id res chain seq x y z
N PRO A 1 -1.93 -0.70 -10.22
CA PRO A 1 -1.21 0.08 -9.18
C PRO A 1 -1.02 -0.72 -7.88
N GLU A 2 0.08 -0.53 -7.14
CA GLU A 2 0.39 -1.30 -5.91
C GLU A 2 -0.68 -1.15 -4.82
N SER A 3 -1.21 0.06 -4.65
CA SER A 3 -2.29 0.36 -3.69
C SER A 3 -3.57 -0.44 -3.95
N GLN A 4 -3.92 -0.62 -5.22
CA GLN A 4 -5.08 -1.40 -5.65
C GLN A 4 -4.89 -2.89 -5.35
N ARG A 5 -3.72 -3.45 -5.68
CA ARG A 5 -3.38 -4.85 -5.36
C ARG A 5 -3.39 -5.10 -3.85
N TYR A 6 -2.87 -4.15 -3.05
CA TYR A 6 -2.91 -4.26 -1.59
C TYR A 6 -4.34 -4.24 -1.06
N TYR A 7 -5.20 -3.34 -1.57
CA TYR A 7 -6.62 -3.30 -1.22
C TYR A 7 -7.34 -4.60 -1.58
N GLU A 8 -7.16 -5.09 -2.81
CA GLU A 8 -7.76 -6.34 -3.29
C GLU A 8 -7.30 -7.54 -2.47
N LYS A 9 -6.00 -7.62 -2.16
CA LYS A 9 -5.47 -8.64 -1.22
C LYS A 9 -6.20 -8.60 0.12
N LYS A 10 -6.51 -7.42 0.66
CA LYS A 10 -7.29 -7.32 1.92
C LYS A 10 -8.74 -7.75 1.73
N ARG A 11 -9.37 -7.46 0.58
CA ARG A 11 -10.71 -7.93 0.26
C ARG A 11 -10.77 -9.46 0.11
N LEU A 12 -9.80 -10.06 -0.56
CA LEU A 12 -9.65 -11.52 -0.70
C LEU A 12 -9.40 -12.22 0.65
N GLN A 13 -8.78 -11.54 1.61
CA GLN A 13 -8.65 -12.01 3.00
C GLN A 13 -9.95 -11.91 3.82
N GLY A 14 -11.09 -11.61 3.19
CA GLY A 14 -12.39 -11.49 3.84
C GLY A 14 -12.59 -10.18 4.62
N LYS A 15 -11.70 -9.19 4.49
CA LYS A 15 -11.87 -7.91 5.19
C LYS A 15 -13.01 -7.10 4.55
N ALA A 16 -13.87 -6.55 5.39
CA ALA A 16 -14.91 -5.60 4.95
C ALA A 16 -14.27 -4.38 4.29
N HIS A 17 -15.00 -3.68 3.44
CA HIS A 17 -14.48 -2.53 2.68
C HIS A 17 -13.75 -1.52 3.58
N ASN A 18 -14.40 -1.06 4.64
CA ASN A 18 -13.82 -0.09 5.58
C ASN A 18 -12.54 -0.62 6.26
N GLN A 19 -12.47 -1.92 6.53
CA GLN A 19 -11.26 -2.53 7.11
C GLN A 19 -10.11 -2.55 6.09
N ALA A 20 -10.41 -2.87 4.83
CA ALA A 20 -9.44 -2.86 3.74
C ALA A 20 -8.91 -1.44 3.46
N ILE A 21 -9.79 -0.43 3.42
CA ILE A 21 -9.40 0.98 3.25
C ILE A 21 -8.54 1.48 4.41
N ARG A 22 -8.92 1.19 5.67
CA ARG A 22 -8.10 1.56 6.83
C ARG A 22 -6.73 0.88 6.81
N ALA A 23 -6.67 -0.38 6.39
CA ALA A 23 -5.42 -1.11 6.27
C ALA A 23 -4.52 -0.54 5.15
N LEU A 24 -5.12 -0.13 4.02
CA LEU A 24 -4.42 0.55 2.94
C LEU A 24 -3.88 1.90 3.41
N GLY A 25 -4.71 2.73 4.07
CA GLY A 25 -4.28 4.03 4.58
C GLY A 25 -3.08 3.93 5.51
N ARG A 26 -3.12 3.03 6.51
CA ARG A 26 -1.97 2.78 7.40
C ARG A 26 -0.72 2.32 6.65
N HIS A 27 -0.89 1.50 5.62
CA HIS A 27 0.22 1.02 4.81
C HIS A 27 0.88 2.18 4.05
N LEU A 28 0.09 3.05 3.40
CA LEU A 28 0.58 4.22 2.70
C LEU A 28 1.28 5.21 3.65
N CYS A 29 0.68 5.53 4.80
CA CYS A 29 1.32 6.38 5.80
C CYS A 29 2.69 5.83 6.25
N ARG A 30 2.82 4.51 6.40
CA ARG A 30 4.09 3.87 6.77
C ARG A 30 5.14 3.95 5.67
N ILE A 31 4.73 3.88 4.39
CA ILE A 31 5.63 4.10 3.25
C ILE A 31 6.13 5.54 3.26
N ILE A 32 5.23 6.53 3.32
CA ILE A 32 5.58 7.96 3.34
C ILE A 32 6.52 8.24 4.51
N TYR A 33 6.21 7.74 5.71
CA TYR A 33 7.08 7.91 6.88
C TYR A 33 8.49 7.34 6.65
N LYS A 34 8.61 6.15 6.07
CA LYS A 34 9.92 5.55 5.74
C LYS A 34 10.67 6.37 4.70
N MET A 35 9.97 6.86 3.67
CA MET A 35 10.60 7.69 2.64
C MET A 35 11.17 8.98 3.21
N LEU A 36 10.40 9.67 4.06
CA LEU A 36 10.86 10.87 4.75
C LEU A 36 12.04 10.58 5.67
N LYS A 37 11.99 9.47 6.41
CA LYS A 37 13.06 9.09 7.35
C LYS A 37 14.37 8.74 6.64
N GLU A 38 14.29 8.14 5.46
CA GLU A 38 15.44 7.64 4.70
C GLU A 38 15.88 8.61 3.59
N GLU A 39 15.28 9.82 3.53
CA GLU A 39 15.49 10.82 2.48
C GLU A 39 15.40 10.25 1.06
N ARG A 40 14.53 9.24 0.87
CA ARG A 40 14.36 8.57 -0.41
C ARG A 40 13.22 9.18 -1.21
N GLN A 41 13.46 9.32 -2.52
CA GLN A 41 12.44 9.73 -3.48
C GLN A 41 11.36 8.65 -3.66
N TYR A 42 10.19 9.07 -4.13
CA TYR A 42 9.12 8.15 -4.47
C TYR A 42 9.49 7.37 -5.72
N GLU A 43 9.55 6.04 -5.61
CA GLU A 43 9.71 5.15 -6.74
C GLU A 43 8.35 4.53 -7.09
N ILE A 44 7.90 4.78 -8.31
CA ILE A 44 6.76 4.04 -8.86
C ILE A 44 7.23 2.61 -9.09
N ARG A 45 6.89 1.72 -8.15
CA ARG A 45 7.09 0.29 -8.33
C ARG A 45 6.06 -0.21 -9.33
N SER A 46 6.40 -0.15 -10.62
CA SER A 46 5.69 -0.86 -11.67
C SER A 46 5.76 -2.34 -11.32
N THR A 47 4.63 -2.91 -10.94
CA THR A 47 4.48 -4.34 -10.74
C THR A 47 4.42 -5.05 -12.11
N GLU A 48 5.52 -4.97 -12.85
CA GLU A 48 5.86 -5.82 -14.00
C GLU A 48 7.32 -6.24 -13.77
N GLY A 49 7.53 -7.48 -13.36
CA GLY A 49 8.84 -8.00 -12.98
C GLY A 49 8.73 -8.98 -11.82
N GLY A 50 8.36 -10.22 -12.16
CA GLY A 50 8.18 -11.36 -11.25
C GLY A 50 7.37 -12.44 -11.93
#